data_AF-A0A4Q4VR74-F1
#
_entry.id   AF-A0A4Q4VR74-F1
#
_cell.length_a   1.000
_cell.length_b   1.000
_cell.length_c   1.000
_cell.angle_alpha   90.00
_cell.angle_beta   90.00
_cell.angle_gamma   90.00
#
_symmetry.space_group_name_H-M   'P 1'
#
loop_
_entity.id
_entity.type
_entity.pdbx_description
1 polymer ?
#
loop_
_entity_poly.entity_id
_entity_poly.type
_entity_poly.pdbx_seq_one_letter_code
_entity_poly.pdbx_strand_id
1 'polypeptide(L)'
;MANPKGTILLTGANGGLGCGIVSKIISTPELAQYHGVYVVRNASVASALKSTLKKAPASHSYEILPLELSLLANIKRMAESLFLVATLTRELQRRLDTDPVLKNISITGIDPGTMGTGLVRRGNWFTRVLLWPIILPLLAPLLTWLQPNGDVRTIGKSSADVLTAAFETGSEVRGKYFNGSEPQEVVPEAANIKKRAMVWRDSVKYAQLTEQDTTLVNWT
;
A
#
# COMPACT_ATOMS: atom_id res chain seq x y z
N MET A 1 -13.71 27.33 6.34
CA MET A 1 -12.66 26.30 6.30
C MET A 1 -12.05 26.35 4.90
N ALA A 2 -10.74 26.29 4.75
CA ALA A 2 -10.11 26.25 3.42
C ALA A 2 -10.52 24.95 2.70
N ASN A 3 -10.83 25.03 1.41
CA ASN A 3 -11.13 23.84 0.61
C ASN A 3 -9.88 22.94 0.55
N PRO A 4 -10.04 21.60 0.69
CA PRO A 4 -8.92 20.69 0.59
C PRO A 4 -8.32 20.73 -0.82
N LYS A 5 -6.99 20.53 -0.93
CA LYS A 5 -6.28 20.48 -2.22
C LYS A 5 -6.68 19.28 -3.09
N GLY A 6 -7.24 18.25 -2.47
CA GLY A 6 -7.66 17.00 -3.07
C GLY A 6 -7.95 15.97 -1.98
N THR A 7 -8.07 14.71 -2.39
CA THR A 7 -8.41 13.60 -1.48
C THR A 7 -7.32 12.53 -1.51
N ILE A 8 -6.89 12.07 -0.34
CA ILE A 8 -6.02 10.89 -0.17
C ILE A 8 -6.89 9.73 0.33
N LEU A 9 -7.06 8.70 -0.49
CA LEU A 9 -7.70 7.45 -0.09
C LEU A 9 -6.64 6.45 0.37
N LEU A 10 -6.70 6.05 1.64
CA LEU A 10 -5.80 5.04 2.21
C LEU A 10 -6.58 3.83 2.70
N THR A 11 -6.33 2.68 2.07
CA THR A 11 -6.86 1.39 2.52
C THR A 11 -5.92 0.70 3.49
N GLY A 12 -6.47 0.01 4.49
CA GLY A 12 -5.65 -0.63 5.55
C GLY A 12 -5.07 0.35 6.57
N ALA A 13 -5.71 1.52 6.76
CA ALA A 13 -5.18 2.64 7.54
C ALA A 13 -4.92 2.31 9.04
N ASN A 14 -5.51 1.24 9.58
CA ASN A 14 -5.30 0.80 10.98
C ASN A 14 -4.12 -0.17 11.17
N GLY A 15 -3.40 -0.54 10.10
CA GLY A 15 -2.19 -1.37 10.17
C GLY A 15 -0.95 -0.55 10.55
N GLY A 16 0.16 -1.21 10.91
CA GLY A 16 1.39 -0.53 11.33
C GLY A 16 1.94 0.45 10.28
N LEU A 17 2.05 0.00 9.02
CA LEU A 17 2.44 0.88 7.90
C LEU A 17 1.37 1.94 7.62
N GLY A 18 0.09 1.58 7.66
CA GLY A 18 -1.03 2.51 7.46
C GLY A 18 -1.02 3.67 8.46
N CYS A 19 -0.85 3.38 9.76
CA CYS A 19 -0.68 4.40 10.79
C CYS A 19 0.58 5.23 10.58
N GLY A 20 1.67 4.63 10.09
CA GLY A 20 2.88 5.37 9.70
C GLY A 20 2.62 6.38 8.58
N ILE A 21 1.89 5.97 7.54
CA ILE A 21 1.48 6.85 6.43
C ILE A 21 0.60 7.99 6.94
N VAL A 22 -0.44 7.69 7.73
CA VAL A 22 -1.31 8.72 8.33
C VAL A 22 -0.50 9.67 9.21
N SER A 23 0.41 9.15 10.04
CA SER A 23 1.28 9.97 10.88
C SER A 23 2.13 10.92 10.05
N LYS A 24 2.62 10.49 8.88
CA LYS A 24 3.40 11.34 7.99
C LYS A 24 2.51 12.40 7.33
N ILE A 25 1.33 12.02 6.81
CA ILE A 25 0.34 12.94 6.23
C ILE A 25 0.01 14.08 7.20
N ILE A 26 -0.36 13.77 8.45
CA ILE A 26 -0.78 14.79 9.42
C ILE A 26 0.39 15.64 9.94
N SER A 27 1.62 15.14 9.86
CA SER A 27 2.83 15.85 10.30
C SER A 27 3.46 16.75 9.22
N THR A 28 3.05 16.57 7.96
CA THR A 28 3.59 17.32 6.81
C THR A 28 2.57 18.39 6.39
N PRO A 29 2.85 19.70 6.58
CA PRO A 29 1.88 20.78 6.34
C PRO A 29 1.24 20.79 4.95
N GLU A 30 1.99 20.39 3.93
CA GLU A 30 1.52 20.31 2.54
C GLU A 30 0.51 19.18 2.34
N LEU A 31 0.75 18.03 2.99
CA LEU A 31 -0.11 16.84 2.91
C LEU A 31 -1.34 16.95 3.81
N ALA A 32 -1.22 17.63 4.96
CA ALA A 32 -2.33 17.85 5.89
C ALA A 32 -3.47 18.69 5.28
N GLN A 33 -3.20 19.42 4.19
CA GLN A 33 -4.19 20.18 3.41
C GLN A 33 -5.07 19.31 2.50
N TYR A 34 -4.75 18.02 2.35
CA TYR A 34 -5.62 17.08 1.65
C TYR A 34 -6.68 16.52 2.61
N HIS A 35 -7.85 16.22 2.07
CA HIS A 35 -8.88 15.48 2.80
C HIS A 35 -8.50 14.00 2.85
N GLY A 36 -8.46 13.40 4.04
CA GLY A 36 -8.12 11.99 4.21
C GLY A 36 -9.35 11.08 4.25
N VAL A 37 -9.41 10.07 3.40
CA VAL A 37 -10.39 8.99 3.49
C VAL A 37 -9.67 7.74 3.98
N TYR A 38 -9.82 7.45 5.27
CA TYR A 38 -9.09 6.38 5.94
C TYR A 38 -9.95 5.12 6.07
N VAL A 39 -9.68 4.17 5.19
CA VAL A 39 -10.47 2.95 5.11
C VAL A 39 -9.91 1.89 6.04
N VAL A 40 -10.77 1.38 6.92
CA VAL A 40 -10.44 0.37 7.92
C VAL A 40 -11.43 -0.77 7.88
N ARG A 41 -11.01 -1.92 8.38
CA ARG A 41 -11.86 -3.10 8.49
C ARG A 41 -13.15 -2.81 9.28
N ASN A 42 -12.98 -2.28 10.49
CA ASN A 42 -14.06 -1.90 11.37
C ASN A 42 -13.71 -0.59 12.08
N ALA A 43 -14.49 0.45 11.79
CA ALA A 43 -14.26 1.81 12.29
C ALA A 43 -14.45 1.95 13.81
N SER A 44 -15.28 1.11 14.44
CA SER A 44 -15.52 1.19 15.89
C SER A 44 -14.26 0.78 16.68
N VAL A 45 -13.54 -0.23 16.20
CA VAL A 45 -12.35 -0.82 16.87
C VAL A 45 -10.99 -0.38 16.29
N ALA A 46 -10.95 0.60 15.39
CA ALA A 46 -9.71 1.12 14.79
C ALA A 46 -8.88 1.99 15.77
N SER A 47 -8.48 1.43 16.91
CA SER A 47 -7.83 2.16 18.01
C SER A 47 -6.46 2.74 17.63
N ALA A 48 -5.66 2.02 16.84
CA ALA A 48 -4.34 2.48 16.40
C ALA A 48 -4.44 3.70 15.48
N LEU A 49 -5.35 3.66 14.50
CA LEU A 49 -5.65 4.79 13.64
C LEU A 49 -6.17 5.99 14.45
N LYS A 50 -7.16 5.76 15.33
CA LYS A 50 -7.72 6.81 16.19
C LYS A 50 -6.64 7.47 17.06
N SER A 51 -5.73 6.69 17.63
CA SER A 51 -4.61 7.23 18.42
C SER A 51 -3.64 8.06 17.58
N THR A 52 -3.45 7.71 16.31
CA THR A 52 -2.61 8.48 15.39
C THR A 52 -3.27 9.81 15.06
N LEU A 53 -4.56 9.79 14.71
CA LEU A 53 -5.35 10.97 14.33
C LEU A 53 -5.56 11.96 15.48
N LYS A 54 -5.44 11.56 16.74
CA LYS A 54 -5.42 12.49 17.89
C LYS A 54 -4.28 13.53 17.80
N LYS A 55 -3.23 13.24 17.03
CA LYS A 55 -2.10 14.15 16.81
C LYS A 55 -2.31 15.05 15.59
N ALA A 56 -3.45 14.95 14.89
CA ALA A 56 -3.70 15.70 13.68
C ALA A 56 -3.91 17.19 14.00
N PRO A 57 -3.43 18.10 13.14
CA PRO A 57 -3.74 19.52 13.28
C PRO A 57 -5.23 19.76 13.04
N ALA A 58 -5.79 20.80 13.67
CA ALA A 58 -7.22 21.15 13.52
C ALA A 58 -7.63 21.47 12.06
N SER A 59 -6.67 21.78 11.20
CA SER A 59 -6.87 22.01 9.77
C SER A 59 -7.06 20.74 8.95
N HIS A 60 -6.67 19.57 9.46
CA HIS A 60 -6.75 18.32 8.71
C HIS A 60 -8.18 17.75 8.76
N SER A 61 -8.83 17.75 7.60
CA SER A 61 -10.16 17.15 7.41
C SER A 61 -10.01 15.68 7.02
N TYR A 62 -10.80 14.80 7.63
CA TYR A 62 -10.80 13.38 7.29
C TYR A 62 -12.12 12.68 7.62
N GLU A 63 -12.33 11.52 7.01
CA GLU A 63 -13.36 10.56 7.38
C GLU A 63 -12.77 9.14 7.52
N ILE A 64 -13.43 8.30 8.32
CA ILE A 64 -13.05 6.90 8.50
C ILE A 64 -14.18 6.04 7.97
N LEU A 65 -13.90 5.27 6.92
CA LEU A 65 -14.90 4.41 6.28
C LEU A 65 -14.64 2.94 6.62
N PRO A 66 -15.67 2.18 7.02
CA PRO A 66 -15.57 0.74 7.12
C PRO A 66 -15.56 0.12 5.72
N LEU A 67 -14.56 -0.70 5.41
CA LEU A 67 -14.54 -1.56 4.23
C LEU A 67 -13.98 -2.93 4.63
N GLU A 68 -14.86 -3.92 4.63
CA GLU A 68 -14.52 -5.31 4.88
C GLU A 68 -14.07 -5.98 3.58
N LEU A 69 -12.79 -5.81 3.23
CA LEU A 69 -12.15 -6.59 2.16
C LEU A 69 -11.99 -8.08 2.53
N SER A 70 -12.46 -8.49 3.71
CA SER A 70 -12.38 -9.85 4.22
C SER A 70 -13.48 -10.79 3.70
N LEU A 71 -14.44 -10.31 2.90
CA LEU A 71 -15.39 -11.17 2.18
C LEU A 71 -14.74 -12.04 1.08
N LEU A 72 -13.47 -11.78 0.74
CA LEU A 72 -12.59 -12.63 -0.07
C LEU A 72 -11.77 -13.63 0.78
N ALA A 73 -12.29 -14.04 1.95
CA ALA A 73 -11.59 -14.91 2.90
C ALA A 73 -11.45 -16.36 2.40
N ASN A 74 -10.54 -16.57 1.45
CA ASN A 74 -9.70 -17.77 1.36
C ASN A 74 -8.46 -17.56 0.44
N ILE A 75 -7.76 -16.42 0.56
CA ILE A 75 -6.41 -16.23 -0.01
C ILE A 75 -5.37 -16.95 0.86
N LYS A 76 -5.51 -18.27 0.98
CA LYS A 76 -4.58 -19.13 1.74
C LYS A 76 -3.24 -19.37 1.01
N ARG A 77 -2.96 -18.63 -0.07
CA ARG A 77 -1.68 -18.61 -0.79
C ARG A 77 -1.11 -17.20 -0.95
N MET A 78 -1.02 -16.47 0.16
CA MET A 78 -0.20 -15.26 0.26
C MET A 78 1.31 -15.53 0.04
N ALA A 79 1.71 -16.76 -0.32
CA ALA A 79 3.09 -17.22 -0.53
C ALA A 79 3.59 -17.12 -1.99
N GLU A 80 2.72 -16.81 -2.97
CA GLU A 80 3.10 -16.41 -4.34
C GLU A 80 2.98 -14.87 -4.54
N SER A 81 2.85 -14.14 -3.42
CA SER A 81 2.29 -12.79 -3.33
C SER A 81 3.05 -11.70 -4.07
N LEU A 82 4.38 -11.80 -4.21
CA LEU A 82 5.15 -10.78 -4.91
C LEU A 82 4.99 -10.88 -6.43
N PHE A 83 5.03 -12.10 -6.98
CA PHE A 83 4.84 -12.33 -8.42
C PHE A 83 3.45 -11.89 -8.87
N LEU A 84 2.42 -12.26 -8.12
CA LEU A 84 1.04 -11.91 -8.43
C LEU A 84 0.84 -10.39 -8.36
N VAL A 85 1.32 -9.73 -7.31
CA VAL A 85 1.18 -8.26 -7.17
C VAL A 85 1.96 -7.54 -8.26
N ALA A 86 3.21 -7.91 -8.53
CA ALA A 86 4.01 -7.32 -9.61
C ALA A 86 3.35 -7.53 -10.99
N THR A 87 2.80 -8.72 -11.23
CA THR A 87 2.10 -9.06 -12.48
C THR A 87 0.82 -8.24 -12.64
N LEU A 88 -0.04 -8.21 -11.62
CA LEU A 88 -1.31 -7.47 -11.66
C LEU A 88 -1.09 -5.96 -11.77
N THR A 89 -0.11 -5.40 -11.06
CA THR A 89 0.26 -3.97 -11.17
C THR A 89 0.58 -3.59 -12.61
N ARG A 90 1.42 -4.37 -13.29
CA ARG A 90 1.82 -4.10 -14.67
C ARG A 90 0.69 -4.33 -15.67
N GLU A 91 -0.12 -5.35 -15.45
CA GLU A 91 -1.23 -5.67 -16.35
C GLU A 91 -2.38 -4.67 -16.23
N LEU A 92 -2.71 -4.24 -15.02
CA LEU A 92 -3.70 -3.20 -14.80
C LEU A 92 -3.22 -1.87 -15.38
N GLN A 93 -1.94 -1.51 -15.17
CA GLN A 93 -1.39 -0.30 -15.79
C GLN A 93 -1.54 -0.32 -17.32
N ARG A 94 -1.19 -1.44 -17.97
CA ARG A 94 -1.32 -1.61 -19.42
C ARG A 94 -2.77 -1.41 -19.89
N ARG A 95 -3.74 -1.93 -19.15
CA ARG A 95 -5.17 -1.81 -19.47
C ARG A 95 -5.66 -0.36 -19.27
N LEU A 96 -5.25 0.27 -18.18
CA LEU A 96 -5.53 1.70 -17.92
C LEU A 96 -4.96 2.59 -19.02
N ASP A 97 -3.74 2.34 -19.49
CA ASP A 97 -3.11 3.14 -20.56
C ASP A 97 -3.95 3.19 -21.85
N THR A 98 -4.72 2.13 -22.11
CA THR A 98 -5.62 2.03 -23.26
C THR A 98 -7.04 2.49 -22.97
N ASP A 99 -7.37 2.78 -21.72
CA ASP A 99 -8.73 3.12 -21.31
C ASP A 99 -9.03 4.61 -21.62
N PRO A 100 -10.15 4.92 -22.29
CA PRO A 100 -10.45 6.30 -22.69
C PRO A 100 -10.66 7.25 -21.49
N VAL A 101 -11.13 6.74 -20.36
CA VAL A 101 -11.49 7.52 -19.17
C VAL A 101 -10.41 7.39 -18.09
N LEU A 102 -9.89 6.17 -17.90
CA LEU A 102 -9.02 5.83 -16.78
C LEU A 102 -7.52 5.95 -17.10
N LYS A 103 -7.12 6.31 -18.32
CA LYS A 103 -5.70 6.49 -18.73
C LYS A 103 -4.88 7.45 -17.88
N ASN A 104 -5.51 8.34 -17.12
CA ASN A 104 -4.78 9.25 -16.23
C ASN A 104 -4.44 8.64 -14.86
N ILE A 105 -4.87 7.40 -14.58
CA ILE A 105 -4.53 6.68 -13.34
C ILE A 105 -3.18 5.95 -13.52
N SER A 106 -2.24 6.20 -12.61
CA SER A 106 -0.99 5.45 -12.51
C SER A 106 -1.04 4.44 -11.37
N ILE A 107 -0.35 3.32 -11.55
CA ILE A 107 -0.18 2.27 -10.54
C ILE A 107 1.29 2.01 -10.35
N THR A 108 1.71 2.01 -9.09
CA THR A 108 3.08 1.77 -8.68
C THR A 108 3.10 0.72 -7.59
N GLY A 109 3.94 -0.31 -7.74
CA GLY A 109 4.19 -1.30 -6.70
C GLY A 109 5.38 -0.89 -5.85
N ILE A 110 5.30 -1.08 -4.53
CA ILE A 110 6.38 -0.73 -3.60
C ILE A 110 6.52 -1.87 -2.61
N ASP A 111 7.74 -2.41 -2.50
CA ASP A 111 8.16 -3.22 -1.37
C ASP A 111 8.58 -2.30 -0.21
N PRO A 112 7.81 -2.26 0.88
CA PRO A 112 8.11 -1.41 2.01
C PRO A 112 9.18 -2.02 2.94
N GLY A 113 9.70 -3.20 2.63
CA GLY A 113 10.62 -3.97 3.46
C GLY A 113 9.96 -4.54 4.72
N THR A 114 10.78 -5.21 5.52
CA THR A 114 10.41 -5.72 6.84
C THR A 114 10.43 -4.59 7.86
N MET A 115 9.33 -4.44 8.58
CA MET A 115 9.19 -3.42 9.62
C MET A 115 8.54 -4.02 10.86
N GLY A 116 8.73 -3.36 12.01
CA GLY A 116 8.11 -3.69 13.30
C GLY A 116 6.59 -3.50 13.33
N THR A 117 5.85 -4.25 12.51
CA THR A 117 4.38 -4.23 12.42
C THR A 117 3.77 -5.49 13.02
N GLY A 118 2.45 -5.50 13.23
CA GLY A 118 1.72 -6.63 13.79
C GLY A 118 1.64 -7.89 12.89
N LEU A 119 2.37 -7.97 11.78
CA LEU A 119 2.37 -9.12 10.87
C LEU A 119 2.86 -10.41 11.55
N VAL A 120 3.82 -10.30 12.48
CA VAL A 120 4.35 -11.43 13.25
C VAL A 120 3.48 -11.84 14.44
N ARG A 121 2.24 -11.36 14.55
CA ARG A 121 1.34 -11.67 15.70
C ARG A 121 1.07 -13.17 15.91
N ARG A 122 1.29 -13.99 14.87
CA ARG A 122 1.18 -15.46 14.90
C ARG A 122 2.52 -16.17 15.12
N GLY A 123 3.61 -15.44 15.33
CA GLY A 123 4.93 -16.00 15.61
C GLY A 123 5.04 -16.62 17.00
N ASN A 124 6.13 -17.37 17.23
CA ASN A 124 6.43 -17.94 18.55
C ASN A 124 6.67 -16.84 19.61
N TRP A 125 6.71 -17.21 20.88
CA TRP A 125 6.87 -16.25 21.98
C TRP A 125 8.11 -15.35 21.82
N PHE A 126 9.26 -15.94 21.47
CA PHE A 126 10.52 -15.21 21.26
C PHE A 126 10.37 -14.12 20.21
N THR A 127 9.81 -14.47 19.04
CA THR A 127 9.58 -13.51 17.96
C THR A 127 8.60 -12.42 18.39
N ARG A 128 7.49 -12.79 19.04
CA ARG A 128 6.41 -11.85 19.42
C ARG A 128 6.79 -10.90 20.55
N VAL A 129 7.58 -11.35 21.52
CA VAL A 129 7.79 -10.64 22.80
C VAL A 129 9.20 -10.04 22.94
N LEU A 130 10.22 -10.64 22.32
CA LEU A 130 11.60 -10.18 22.48
C LEU A 130 12.17 -9.60 21.18
N LEU A 131 12.16 -10.37 20.09
CA LEU A 131 12.77 -9.93 18.83
C LEU A 131 12.07 -8.71 18.23
N TRP A 132 10.74 -8.77 18.10
CA TRP A 132 9.98 -7.76 17.37
C TRP A 132 9.70 -6.45 18.10
N PRO A 133 9.33 -6.45 19.40
CA PRO A 133 9.03 -5.20 20.11
C PRO A 133 10.26 -4.54 20.75
N ILE A 134 11.38 -5.26 20.91
CA ILE A 134 12.58 -4.75 21.60
C ILE A 134 13.76 -4.66 20.65
N ILE A 135 14.20 -5.80 20.09
CA ILE A 135 15.46 -5.85 19.33
C ILE A 135 15.35 -5.08 18.00
N LEU A 136 14.33 -5.35 17.19
CA LEU A 136 14.20 -4.70 15.88
C LEU A 136 14.01 -3.19 15.94
N PRO A 137 13.16 -2.60 16.81
CA PRO A 137 13.02 -1.15 16.88
C PRO A 137 14.30 -0.41 17.28
N LEU A 138 15.19 -1.07 18.05
CA LEU A 138 16.50 -0.53 18.42
C LEU A 138 17.50 -0.60 17.26
N LEU A 139 17.51 -1.71 16.52
CA LEU A 139 18.45 -1.91 15.39
C LEU A 139 17.99 -1.24 14.09
N ALA A 140 16.68 -1.16 13.85
CA ALA A 140 16.13 -0.69 12.58
C ALA A 140 16.58 0.72 12.18
N PRO A 141 16.71 1.72 13.08
CA PRO A 141 17.25 3.03 12.70
C PRO A 141 18.68 2.94 12.17
N LEU A 142 19.55 2.16 12.83
CA LEU A 142 20.93 1.96 12.40
C LEU A 142 21.01 1.21 11.07
N LEU A 143 20.25 0.12 10.94
CA LEU A 143 20.20 -0.67 9.70
C LEU A 143 19.65 0.15 8.53
N THR A 144 18.58 0.93 8.76
CA THR A 144 18.02 1.84 7.74
C THR A 144 19.01 2.93 7.37
N TRP A 145 19.81 3.42 8.31
CA TRP A 145 20.83 4.41 8.01
C TRP A 145 21.98 3.84 7.17
N LEU A 146 22.44 2.61 7.48
CA LEU A 146 23.49 1.93 6.71
C LEU A 146 23.03 1.49 5.33
N GLN A 147 21.81 0.94 5.25
CA GLN A 147 21.21 0.40 4.03
C GLN A 147 19.73 0.82 3.95
N PRO A 148 19.42 2.03 3.42
CA PRO A 148 18.06 2.56 3.38
C PRO A 148 17.05 1.66 2.70
N ASN A 149 17.45 0.97 1.63
CA ASN A 149 16.62 0.00 0.89
C ASN A 149 16.92 -1.47 1.24
N GLY A 150 17.59 -1.74 2.36
CA GLY A 150 17.79 -3.09 2.89
C GLY A 150 16.49 -3.73 3.39
N ASP A 151 16.60 -4.99 3.85
CA ASP A 151 15.46 -5.82 4.23
C ASP A 151 14.70 -5.27 5.44
N VAL A 152 15.39 -4.68 6.43
CA VAL A 152 14.79 -4.14 7.65
C VAL A 152 14.77 -2.62 7.60
N ARG A 153 13.60 -2.03 7.82
CA ARG A 153 13.37 -0.58 7.73
C ARG A 153 12.56 -0.05 8.91
N THR A 154 12.73 1.24 9.18
CA THR A 154 11.82 1.96 10.06
C THR A 154 10.47 2.20 9.37
N ILE A 155 9.38 2.19 10.14
CA ILE A 155 8.03 2.51 9.63
C ILE A 155 8.04 3.91 8.98
N GLY A 156 8.71 4.88 9.58
CA GLY A 156 8.78 6.25 9.08
C GLY A 156 9.41 6.35 7.69
N LYS A 157 10.50 5.61 7.44
CA LYS A 157 11.15 5.57 6.12
C LYS A 157 10.22 4.95 5.08
N SER A 158 9.66 3.76 5.35
CA SER A 158 8.80 3.09 4.38
C SER A 158 7.50 3.86 4.12
N SER A 159 6.94 4.52 5.13
CA SER A 159 5.80 5.42 4.95
C SER A 159 6.12 6.64 4.09
N ALA A 160 7.34 7.19 4.21
CA ALA A 160 7.80 8.28 3.36
C ALA A 160 7.97 7.83 1.90
N ASP A 161 8.61 6.67 1.66
CA ASP A 161 8.77 6.13 0.30
C ASP A 161 7.41 5.93 -0.40
N VAL A 162 6.43 5.36 0.31
CA VAL A 162 5.08 5.15 -0.22
C VAL A 162 4.41 6.48 -0.59
N LEU A 163 4.55 7.50 0.26
CA LEU A 163 3.99 8.82 -0.02
C LEU A 163 4.71 9.50 -1.19
N THR A 164 6.04 9.44 -1.26
CA THR A 164 6.78 10.00 -2.38
C THR A 164 6.32 9.40 -3.70
N ALA A 165 6.24 8.08 -3.79
CA ALA A 165 5.78 7.40 -5.00
C ALA A 165 4.30 7.65 -5.33
N ALA A 166 3.44 7.87 -4.33
CA ALA A 166 2.03 8.19 -4.53
C ALA A 166 1.80 9.60 -5.08
N PHE A 167 2.71 10.54 -4.78
CA PHE A 167 2.65 11.93 -5.23
C PHE A 167 3.53 12.22 -6.44
N GLU A 168 4.38 11.28 -6.84
CA GLU A 168 5.20 11.39 -8.04
C GLU A 168 4.34 11.32 -9.30
N THR A 169 4.44 12.34 -10.15
CA THR A 169 3.65 12.45 -11.38
C THR A 169 4.57 12.30 -12.58
N GLY A 170 4.64 11.09 -13.15
CA GLY A 170 5.47 10.86 -14.32
C GLY A 170 5.47 9.42 -14.82
N SER A 171 5.99 9.22 -16.03
CA SER A 171 6.28 7.90 -16.60
C SER A 171 7.26 7.10 -15.74
N GLU A 172 8.01 7.77 -14.87
CA GLU A 172 9.05 7.14 -14.07
C GLU A 172 8.54 6.19 -12.99
N VAL A 173 7.30 6.36 -12.53
CA VAL A 173 6.68 5.45 -11.53
C VAL A 173 5.62 4.53 -12.12
N ARG A 174 5.09 4.91 -13.29
CA ARG A 174 3.93 4.28 -13.92
C ARG A 174 4.19 2.82 -14.31
N GLY A 175 3.45 1.89 -13.70
CA GLY A 175 3.57 0.44 -13.93
C GLY A 175 4.89 -0.15 -13.45
N LYS A 176 5.67 0.58 -12.66
CA LYS A 176 6.96 0.12 -12.13
C LYS A 176 6.80 -0.45 -10.72
N TYR A 177 7.81 -1.20 -10.31
CA TYR A 177 7.92 -1.77 -8.99
C TYR A 177 9.17 -1.21 -8.33
N PHE A 178 9.08 -0.88 -7.04
CA PHE A 178 10.17 -0.26 -6.29
C PHE A 178 10.49 -1.05 -5.03
N ASN A 179 11.77 -1.13 -4.70
CA ASN A 179 12.25 -1.56 -3.41
C ASN A 179 12.51 -0.32 -2.54
N GLY A 180 11.50 0.10 -1.78
CA GLY A 180 11.53 1.41 -1.12
C GLY A 180 11.56 2.54 -2.14
N SER A 181 12.67 3.28 -2.20
CA SER A 181 12.86 4.41 -3.12
C SER A 181 13.58 4.05 -4.42
N GLU A 182 14.04 2.81 -4.58
CA GLU A 182 14.82 2.38 -5.75
C GLU A 182 13.99 1.49 -6.69
N PRO A 183 14.13 1.63 -8.02
CA PRO A 183 13.49 0.71 -8.96
C PRO A 183 13.92 -0.73 -8.70
N GLN A 184 12.95 -1.64 -8.75
CA GLN A 184 13.18 -3.07 -8.60
C GLN A 184 12.79 -3.79 -9.89
N GLU A 185 13.75 -4.53 -10.45
CA GLU A 185 13.44 -5.45 -11.54
C GLU A 185 12.57 -6.59 -11.03
N VAL A 186 11.46 -6.83 -11.72
CA VAL A 186 10.56 -7.93 -11.43
C VAL A 186 11.04 -9.17 -12.19
N VAL A 187 10.69 -10.35 -11.67
CA VAL A 187 11.04 -11.62 -12.32
C VAL A 187 10.60 -11.64 -13.80
N PRO A 188 11.35 -12.30 -14.71
CA PRO A 188 11.07 -12.29 -16.15
C PRO A 188 9.64 -12.73 -16.51
N GLU A 189 9.05 -13.62 -15.72
CA GLU A 189 7.67 -14.07 -15.86
C GLU A 189 6.67 -12.93 -15.70
N ALA A 190 6.91 -12.00 -14.78
CA ALA A 190 6.06 -10.83 -14.54
C ALA A 190 6.28 -9.76 -15.63
N ALA A 191 7.42 -9.79 -16.32
CA ALA A 191 7.65 -8.96 -17.50
C ALA A 191 6.86 -9.47 -18.73
N ASN A 192 6.60 -10.78 -18.83
CA ASN A 192 5.96 -11.41 -19.99
C ASN A 192 4.46 -11.07 -20.11
N ILE A 193 4.11 -10.34 -21.17
CA ILE A 193 2.74 -9.85 -21.44
C ILE A 193 1.71 -10.99 -21.52
N LYS A 194 2.05 -12.11 -22.17
CA LYS A 194 1.11 -13.24 -22.32
C LYS A 194 0.81 -13.91 -20.97
N LYS A 195 1.84 -14.08 -20.14
CA LYS A 195 1.67 -14.63 -18.78
C LYS A 195 0.86 -13.68 -17.90
N ARG A 196 1.12 -12.37 -17.99
CA ARG A 196 0.35 -11.36 -17.26
C ARG A 196 -1.13 -11.37 -17.63
N ALA A 197 -1.45 -11.36 -18.92
CA ALA A 197 -2.83 -11.42 -19.41
C ALA A 197 -3.53 -12.72 -18.98
N MET A 198 -2.82 -13.86 -18.99
CA MET A 198 -3.34 -15.14 -18.49
C MET A 198 -3.69 -15.06 -17.00
N VAL A 199 -2.76 -14.60 -16.16
CA VAL A 199 -2.98 -14.45 -14.71
C VAL A 199 -4.15 -13.51 -14.44
N TRP A 200 -4.26 -12.40 -15.18
CA TRP A 200 -5.39 -11.47 -15.08
C TRP A 200 -6.72 -12.15 -15.37
N ARG A 201 -6.87 -12.75 -16.56
CA ARG A 201 -8.11 -13.41 -16.98
C ARG A 201 -8.53 -14.51 -16.00
N ASP A 202 -7.57 -15.32 -15.55
CA ASP A 202 -7.85 -16.40 -14.62
C ASP A 202 -8.24 -15.84 -13.24
N SER A 203 -7.61 -14.74 -12.80
CA SER A 203 -7.99 -14.03 -11.55
C SER A 203 -9.39 -13.45 -11.64
N VAL A 204 -9.76 -12.81 -12.76
CA VAL A 204 -11.12 -12.31 -13.03
C VAL A 204 -12.14 -13.44 -12.90
N LYS A 205 -11.85 -14.60 -13.52
CA LYS A 205 -12.70 -15.79 -13.44
C LYS A 205 -12.82 -16.34 -12.02
N TYR A 206 -11.72 -16.47 -11.29
CA TYR A 206 -11.73 -17.01 -9.93
C TYR A 206 -12.40 -16.07 -8.92
N ALA A 207 -12.24 -14.76 -9.11
CA ALA A 207 -12.94 -13.74 -8.32
C ALA A 207 -14.41 -13.58 -8.73
N GLN A 208 -14.85 -14.23 -9.81
CA GLN A 208 -16.21 -14.16 -10.35
C GLN A 208 -16.65 -12.72 -10.66
N LEU A 209 -15.71 -11.89 -11.13
CA LEU A 209 -16.02 -10.50 -11.48
C LEU A 209 -16.90 -10.45 -12.73
N THR A 210 -17.83 -9.51 -12.70
CA THR A 210 -18.77 -9.20 -13.76
C THR A 210 -18.57 -7.77 -14.25
N GLU A 211 -19.23 -7.42 -15.37
CA GLU A 211 -19.21 -6.06 -15.90
C GLU A 211 -19.77 -5.03 -14.91
N GLN A 212 -20.62 -5.45 -13.96
CA GLN A 212 -21.17 -4.55 -12.93
C GLN A 212 -20.14 -4.19 -11.86
N ASP A 213 -19.05 -4.96 -11.73
CA ASP A 213 -18.03 -4.78 -10.69
C ASP A 213 -16.92 -3.82 -11.11
N THR A 214 -16.85 -3.42 -12.39
CA THR A 214 -15.76 -2.57 -12.90
C THR A 214 -16.19 -1.68 -14.05
N THR A 215 -15.60 -0.48 -14.11
CA THR A 215 -15.76 0.46 -15.24
C THR A 215 -14.60 0.39 -16.24
N LEU A 216 -13.61 -0.48 -16.00
CA LEU A 216 -12.47 -0.65 -16.90
C LEU A 216 -12.94 -1.26 -18.22
N VAL A 217 -12.69 -0.60 -19.35
CA VAL A 217 -13.20 -1.05 -20.66
C VAL A 217 -12.60 -2.41 -21.04
N ASN A 218 -11.28 -2.50 -20.99
CA ASN A 218 -10.55 -3.73 -21.27
C ASN A 218 -10.33 -4.51 -19.97
N TRP A 219 -11.39 -5.07 -19.38
CA TRP A 219 -11.30 -5.78 -18.10
C TRP A 219 -11.15 -7.31 -18.19
N THR A 220 -11.31 -7.92 -19.37
CA THR A 220 -11.15 -9.38 -19.60
C THR A 220 -9.83 -9.75 -20.28
#